data_AF-A0A929YU33-F1
#
_entry.id   AF-A0A929YU33-F1
#
_cell.length_a   1.000
_cell.length_b   1.000
_cell.length_c   1.000
_cell.angle_alpha   90.00
_cell.angle_beta   90.00
_cell.angle_gamma   90.00
#
_symmetry.space_group_name_H-M   'P 1'
#
loop_
_entity.id
_entity.type
_entity.pdbx_description
1 polymer ?
#
loop_
_entity_poly.entity_id
_entity_poly.type
_entity_poly.pdbx_seq_one_letter_code
_entity_poly.pdbx_strand_id
1 'polypeptide(L)'
;MKKNFLFLKKYLFLTALLCLGIIRSAAQDVAPTVESGWRAELGLFYAGVSYEQRVASRFSLVGHFELFPEWGRMVYGNPNMKFGGLVPAFQLEGRWYYSGVRPGNAGGYLALRSDLAWNNARLFGAAKYDDYHVVSCGLDAGWGYNLSLGKQWTAFSYIGLGLPKWDFYRTPITGRWERGRNWNLVLDLGIGYRL
;
A
#
# COMPACT_ATOMS: atom_id res chain seq x y z
N MET A 1 1.45 -22.25 -14.33
CA MET A 1 2.18 -22.02 -13.05
C MET A 1 3.48 -21.23 -13.23
N LYS A 2 4.51 -21.72 -13.96
CA LYS A 2 5.83 -21.05 -14.06
C LYS A 2 5.78 -19.57 -14.47
N LYS A 3 4.89 -19.18 -15.40
CA LYS A 3 4.81 -17.79 -15.92
C LYS A 3 4.32 -16.76 -14.89
N ASN A 4 3.30 -17.08 -14.09
CA ASN A 4 2.75 -16.14 -13.08
C ASN A 4 3.69 -16.00 -11.88
N PHE A 5 4.31 -17.11 -11.46
CA PHE A 5 5.30 -17.09 -10.39
C PHE A 5 6.58 -16.32 -10.80
N LEU A 6 7.03 -16.49 -12.04
CA LEU A 6 8.14 -15.71 -12.60
C LEU A 6 7.80 -14.21 -12.67
N PHE A 7 6.55 -13.87 -12.98
CA PHE A 7 6.10 -12.48 -12.98
C PHE A 7 6.12 -11.86 -11.58
N LEU A 8 5.59 -12.55 -10.57
CA LEU A 8 5.61 -12.08 -9.18
C LEU A 8 7.05 -11.86 -8.69
N LYS A 9 7.98 -12.77 -9.02
CA LYS A 9 9.41 -12.58 -8.73
C LYS A 9 10.00 -11.34 -9.41
N LYS A 10 9.67 -11.11 -10.68
CA LYS A 10 10.12 -9.92 -11.41
C LYS A 10 9.54 -8.63 -10.82
N TYR A 11 8.28 -8.66 -10.39
CA TYR A 11 7.63 -7.54 -9.72
C TYR A 11 8.34 -7.21 -8.40
N LEU A 12 8.54 -8.20 -7.52
CA LEU A 12 9.28 -8.02 -6.27
C LEU A 12 10.71 -7.49 -6.50
N PHE A 13 11.37 -7.99 -7.55
CA PHE A 13 12.70 -7.50 -7.95
C PHE A 13 12.66 -6.05 -8.43
N LEU A 14 11.65 -5.65 -9.20
CA LEU A 14 11.45 -4.28 -9.65
C LEU A 14 11.18 -3.35 -8.46
N THR A 15 10.32 -3.76 -7.51
CA THR A 15 10.07 -3.02 -6.27
C THR A 15 11.37 -2.82 -5.50
N ALA A 16 12.16 -3.89 -5.29
CA ALA A 16 13.45 -3.80 -4.63
C ALA A 16 14.43 -2.87 -5.36
N LEU A 17 14.47 -2.92 -6.69
CA LEU A 17 15.30 -2.02 -7.51
C LEU A 17 14.86 -0.56 -7.39
N LEU A 18 13.56 -0.28 -7.35
CA LEU A 18 13.04 1.07 -7.15
C LEU A 18 13.47 1.60 -5.77
N CYS A 19 13.38 0.78 -4.73
CA CYS A 19 13.89 1.14 -3.40
C CYS A 19 15.38 1.44 -3.40
N LEU A 20 16.19 0.59 -4.04
CA LEU A 20 17.63 0.80 -4.17
C LEU A 20 17.98 2.04 -4.98
N GLY A 21 17.22 2.33 -6.04
CA GLY A 21 17.36 3.55 -6.85
C GLY A 21 17.10 4.81 -6.05
N ILE A 22 16.06 4.81 -5.21
CA ILE A 22 15.72 5.91 -4.29
C ILE A 22 16.79 6.06 -3.21
N ILE A 23 17.31 4.96 -2.66
CA ILE A 23 18.42 5.00 -1.68
C ILE A 23 19.69 5.59 -2.31
N ARG A 24 19.97 5.23 -3.56
CA ARG A 24 21.17 5.71 -4.28
C ARG A 24 21.08 7.19 -4.67
N SER A 25 19.90 7.69 -5.06
CA SER A 25 19.71 9.12 -5.34
C SER A 25 19.74 9.96 -4.05
N ALA A 26 19.28 9.39 -2.94
CA ALA A 26 19.35 10.01 -1.61
C ALA A 26 20.77 10.08 -1.02
N ALA A 27 21.67 9.16 -1.39
CA ALA A 27 23.07 9.15 -0.94
C ALA A 27 23.93 10.32 -1.45
N GLN A 28 23.39 11.18 -2.33
CA GLN A 28 24.07 12.38 -2.83
C GLN A 28 23.85 13.62 -1.94
N ASP A 29 22.92 13.57 -0.98
CA ASP A 29 22.63 14.66 -0.04
C ASP A 29 23.27 14.35 1.33
N VAL A 30 23.93 15.35 1.92
CA VAL A 30 24.51 15.27 3.27
C VAL A 30 23.41 14.95 4.30
N ALA A 31 23.69 13.94 5.14
CA ALA A 31 22.76 13.22 6.01
C ALA A 31 21.76 14.11 6.78
N PRO A 32 20.47 13.71 6.87
CA PRO A 32 19.53 14.40 7.76
C PRO A 32 19.67 13.88 9.19
N THR A 33 19.51 14.79 10.15
CA THR A 33 19.14 14.46 11.53
C THR A 33 17.94 13.51 11.52
N VAL A 34 18.17 12.30 12.06
CA VAL A 34 17.34 11.10 11.87
C VAL A 34 16.03 11.23 12.63
N GLU A 35 14.98 11.72 11.98
CA GLU A 35 13.61 11.46 12.43
C GLU A 35 13.04 10.29 11.62
N SER A 36 13.21 9.08 12.15
CA SER A 36 12.46 7.89 11.77
C SER A 36 11.43 7.58 12.83
N GLY A 37 10.29 7.00 12.47
CA GLY A 37 9.26 6.73 13.47
C GLY A 37 8.20 5.76 13.00
N TRP A 38 7.63 5.06 13.99
CA TRP A 38 6.42 4.28 13.81
C TRP A 38 5.20 5.17 13.91
N ARG A 39 4.16 4.80 13.16
CA ARG A 39 2.88 5.46 13.18
C ARG A 39 1.78 4.41 13.11
N ALA A 40 0.78 4.52 13.98
CA ALA A 40 -0.47 3.80 13.82
C ALA A 40 -1.37 4.63 12.89
N GLU A 41 -2.01 4.00 11.92
CA GLU A 41 -2.79 4.66 10.88
C GLU A 41 -4.22 4.10 10.81
N LEU A 42 -5.18 5.01 10.67
CA LEU A 42 -6.57 4.72 10.36
C LEU A 42 -6.93 5.47 9.08
N GLY A 43 -6.98 4.72 7.98
CA GLY A 43 -7.46 5.20 6.69
C GLY A 43 -8.96 4.99 6.53
N LEU A 44 -9.54 5.60 5.51
CA LEU A 44 -10.96 5.46 5.17
C LEU A 44 -11.37 4.00 4.94
N PHE A 45 -10.44 3.18 4.45
CA PHE A 45 -10.67 1.77 4.10
C PHE A 45 -9.63 0.81 4.70
N TYR A 46 -8.86 1.23 5.70
CA TYR A 46 -7.90 0.33 6.35
C TYR A 46 -7.56 0.78 7.76
N ALA A 47 -7.02 -0.16 8.54
CA ALA A 47 -6.28 0.12 9.75
C ALA A 47 -4.89 -0.50 9.64
N GLY A 48 -3.85 0.17 10.12
CA GLY A 48 -2.49 -0.30 9.92
C GLY A 48 -1.44 0.38 10.77
N VAL A 49 -0.20 0.02 10.48
CA VAL A 49 0.99 0.66 11.02
C VAL A 49 1.94 0.96 9.89
N SER A 50 2.59 2.11 9.96
CA SER A 50 3.64 2.50 9.03
C SER A 50 4.93 2.83 9.77
N TYR A 51 6.05 2.63 9.08
CA TYR A 51 7.36 3.05 9.52
C TYR A 51 7.99 3.93 8.46
N GLU A 52 8.30 5.17 8.82
CA GLU A 52 8.97 6.12 7.95
C GLU A 52 10.46 6.17 8.28
N GLN A 53 11.29 5.84 7.30
CA GLN A 53 12.74 6.04 7.33
C GLN A 53 13.09 7.22 6.43
N ARG A 54 13.62 8.29 7.03
CA ARG A 54 14.16 9.39 6.26
C ARG A 54 15.50 8.98 5.63
N VAL A 55 15.60 9.16 4.32
CA VAL A 55 16.79 8.76 3.53
C VAL A 55 17.59 9.99 3.08
N ALA A 56 16.93 11.13 2.86
CA ALA A 56 17.57 12.41 2.55
C ALA A 56 16.76 13.62 3.06
N SER A 57 17.25 14.82 2.78
CA SER A 57 16.61 16.10 3.13
C SER A 57 15.14 16.18 2.68
N ARG A 58 14.83 15.60 1.52
CA ARG A 58 13.49 15.58 0.88
C ARG A 58 12.97 14.18 0.58
N PHE A 59 13.69 13.13 0.96
CA PHE A 59 13.31 11.73 0.68
C PHE A 59 13.04 10.94 1.94
N SER A 60 11.93 10.22 1.92
CA SER A 60 11.67 9.14 2.86
C SER A 60 11.19 7.90 2.15
N LEU A 61 11.47 6.77 2.78
CA LEU A 61 10.92 5.47 2.44
C LEU A 61 9.97 5.08 3.56
N VAL A 62 8.75 4.70 3.21
CA VAL A 62 7.71 4.33 4.18
C VAL A 62 7.23 2.93 3.87
N GLY A 63 7.33 2.05 4.87
CA GLY A 63 6.74 0.72 4.82
C GLY A 63 5.42 0.73 5.57
N HIS A 64 4.37 0.22 4.94
CA HIS A 64 3.02 0.14 5.48
C HIS A 64 2.62 -1.33 5.63
N PHE A 65 2.02 -1.64 6.77
CA PHE A 65 1.32 -2.90 7.00
C PHE A 65 -0.13 -2.60 7.36
N GLU A 66 -1.04 -3.04 6.50
CA GLU A 66 -2.43 -2.59 6.50
C GLU A 66 -3.39 -3.77 6.50
N LEU A 67 -4.54 -3.56 7.12
CA LEU A 67 -5.67 -4.49 7.16
C LEU A 67 -6.88 -3.81 6.52
N PHE A 68 -7.32 -4.38 5.40
CA PHE A 68 -8.48 -3.90 4.66
C PHE A 68 -9.71 -4.71 5.05
N PRO A 69 -10.81 -4.07 5.50
CA PRO A 69 -12.08 -4.77 5.69
C PRO A 69 -12.64 -5.17 4.33
N GLU A 70 -12.91 -6.45 4.15
CA GLU A 70 -13.48 -6.96 2.92
C GLU A 70 -14.92 -7.40 3.13
N TRP A 71 -15.81 -6.99 2.23
CA TRP A 71 -17.23 -7.36 2.24
C TRP A 71 -17.53 -8.23 1.04
N GLY A 72 -18.41 -9.22 1.19
CA GLY A 72 -18.74 -10.08 0.06
C GLY A 72 -19.90 -11.03 0.31
N ARG A 73 -20.26 -11.74 -0.75
CA ARG A 73 -21.30 -12.77 -0.69
C ARG A 73 -20.73 -14.05 -0.10
N MET A 74 -21.43 -14.59 0.89
CA MET A 74 -21.06 -15.85 1.53
C MET A 74 -21.75 -17.05 0.87
N VAL A 75 -22.83 -16.82 0.13
CA VAL A 75 -23.66 -17.87 -0.49
C VAL A 75 -24.10 -17.43 -1.88
N TYR A 76 -24.12 -18.36 -2.83
CA TYR A 76 -24.63 -18.13 -4.19
C TYR A 76 -26.10 -17.70 -4.16
N GLY A 77 -26.46 -16.73 -5.01
CA GLY A 77 -27.84 -16.24 -5.11
C GLY A 77 -28.32 -15.38 -3.93
N ASN A 78 -27.52 -15.20 -2.87
CA ASN A 78 -27.86 -14.29 -1.77
C ASN A 78 -27.32 -12.88 -2.07
N PRO A 79 -28.18 -11.85 -2.15
CA PRO A 79 -27.73 -10.48 -2.39
C PRO A 79 -27.03 -9.84 -1.17
N ASN A 80 -27.20 -10.41 0.04
CA ASN A 80 -26.69 -9.80 1.26
C ASN A 80 -25.17 -9.90 1.35
N MET A 81 -24.51 -8.74 1.41
CA MET A 81 -23.09 -8.64 1.70
C MET A 81 -22.86 -8.85 3.20
N LYS A 82 -21.90 -9.70 3.55
CA LYS A 82 -21.44 -9.87 4.92
C LYS A 82 -19.99 -9.49 5.02
N PHE A 83 -19.57 -9.16 6.24
CA PHE A 83 -18.16 -8.98 6.56
C PHE A 83 -17.44 -10.31 6.31
N GLY A 84 -16.43 -10.26 5.43
CA GLY A 84 -15.66 -11.41 4.99
C GLY A 84 -14.28 -11.52 5.65
N GLY A 85 -13.92 -10.58 6.52
CA GLY A 85 -12.63 -10.55 7.22
C GLY A 85 -11.77 -9.34 6.87
N LEU A 86 -10.55 -9.37 7.39
CA LEU A 86 -9.51 -8.37 7.14
C LEU A 86 -8.44 -8.95 6.22
N VAL A 87 -8.20 -8.33 5.07
CA VAL A 87 -7.13 -8.71 4.15
C VAL A 87 -5.83 -8.03 4.58
N PRO A 88 -4.77 -8.78 4.89
CA PRO A 88 -3.46 -8.20 5.08
C PRO A 88 -2.87 -7.72 3.76
N ALA A 89 -2.36 -6.49 3.76
CA ALA A 89 -1.53 -6.00 2.69
C ALA A 89 -0.27 -5.33 3.22
N PHE A 90 0.71 -5.29 2.35
CA PHE A 90 1.95 -4.57 2.52
C PHE A 90 2.05 -3.54 1.40
N GLN A 91 2.40 -2.32 1.76
CA GLN A 91 2.71 -1.26 0.80
C GLN A 91 4.07 -0.67 1.12
N LEU A 92 4.82 -0.37 0.06
CA LEU A 92 6.09 0.32 0.15
C LEU A 92 6.01 1.61 -0.65
N GLU A 93 6.35 2.72 -0.01
CA GLU A 93 6.16 4.05 -0.55
C GLU A 93 7.47 4.82 -0.51
N GLY A 94 7.92 5.32 -1.66
CA GLY A 94 8.98 6.33 -1.74
C GLY A 94 8.36 7.72 -1.83
N ARG A 95 8.65 8.61 -0.88
CA ARG A 95 8.13 9.98 -0.82
C ARG A 95 9.19 11.02 -1.16
N TRP A 96 8.79 12.00 -1.96
CA TRP A 96 9.57 13.14 -2.45
C TRP A 96 8.88 14.43 -2.01
N TYR A 97 9.38 15.08 -0.95
CA TYR A 97 8.73 16.25 -0.37
C TYR A 97 9.08 17.54 -1.14
N TYR A 98 8.08 18.39 -1.40
CA TYR A 98 8.27 19.65 -2.14
C TYR A 98 9.05 20.70 -1.35
N SER A 99 8.84 20.73 -0.04
CA SER A 99 9.68 21.47 0.91
C SER A 99 10.39 20.45 1.80
N GLY A 100 11.65 20.69 2.18
CA GLY A 100 12.41 19.75 3.02
C GLY A 100 11.59 19.32 4.24
N VAL A 101 11.70 18.04 4.64
CA VAL A 101 10.82 17.50 5.68
C VAL A 101 11.07 18.24 7.00
N ARG A 102 10.05 18.97 7.46
CA ARG A 102 10.08 19.72 8.72
C ARG A 102 9.61 18.82 9.87
N PRO A 103 10.05 19.09 11.11
CA PRO A 103 9.50 18.43 12.29
C PRO A 103 7.97 18.58 12.29
N GLY A 104 7.26 17.46 12.37
CA GLY A 104 5.79 17.41 12.27
C GLY A 104 5.24 16.92 10.91
N ASN A 105 6.10 16.59 9.95
CA ASN A 105 5.75 15.97 8.65
C ASN A 105 4.69 16.74 7.84
N ALA A 106 4.43 18.01 8.13
CA ALA A 106 3.44 18.79 7.40
C ALA A 106 3.98 19.21 6.02
N GLY A 107 3.21 18.95 4.96
CA GLY A 107 3.54 19.38 3.61
C GLY A 107 3.14 18.39 2.53
N GLY A 108 3.19 18.89 1.29
CA GLY A 108 2.93 18.09 0.10
C GLY A 108 4.16 17.28 -0.31
N TYR A 109 3.91 16.09 -0.84
CA TYR A 109 4.91 15.21 -1.41
C TYR A 109 4.38 14.53 -2.68
N LEU A 110 5.32 14.14 -3.55
CA LEU A 110 5.08 13.15 -4.59
C LEU A 110 5.41 11.78 -4.01
N ALA A 111 4.63 10.76 -4.34
CA ALA A 111 4.91 9.39 -3.91
C ALA A 111 4.86 8.41 -5.08
N LEU A 112 5.69 7.39 -4.96
CA LEU A 112 5.62 6.17 -5.74
C LEU A 112 5.36 5.02 -4.76
N ARG A 113 4.24 4.33 -4.95
CA ARG A 113 3.77 3.26 -4.10
C ARG A 113 3.80 1.93 -4.84
N SER A 114 4.13 0.87 -4.10
CA SER A 114 4.08 -0.51 -4.54
C SER A 114 3.28 -1.31 -3.52
N ASP A 115 2.16 -1.87 -3.95
CA ASP A 115 1.26 -2.64 -3.09
C ASP A 115 1.38 -4.15 -3.35
N LEU A 116 1.11 -4.92 -2.29
CA LEU A 116 0.95 -6.36 -2.31
C LEU A 116 -0.10 -6.75 -1.27
N ALA A 117 -1.25 -7.25 -1.70
CA ALA A 117 -2.29 -7.76 -0.83
C ALA A 117 -2.45 -9.27 -0.99
N TRP A 118 -2.62 -9.94 0.14
CA TRP A 118 -2.81 -11.39 0.19
C TRP A 118 -4.28 -11.72 0.44
N ASN A 119 -5.08 -11.58 -0.63
CA ASN A 119 -6.54 -11.59 -0.57
C ASN A 119 -7.15 -12.89 0.01
N ASN A 120 -6.45 -14.02 -0.10
CA ASN A 120 -6.90 -15.28 0.48
C ASN A 120 -6.40 -15.55 1.91
N ALA A 121 -5.53 -14.71 2.47
CA ALA A 121 -5.02 -14.84 3.85
C ALA A 121 -5.81 -13.96 4.82
N ARG A 122 -7.13 -13.93 4.68
CA ARG A 122 -7.99 -13.10 5.52
C ARG A 122 -7.88 -13.50 6.99
N LEU A 123 -7.78 -12.47 7.83
CA LEU A 123 -7.86 -12.61 9.28
C LEU A 123 -9.30 -12.38 9.74
N PHE A 124 -9.71 -13.13 10.77
CA PHE A 124 -10.99 -12.94 11.45
C PHE A 124 -12.22 -12.90 10.51
N GLY A 125 -12.22 -13.72 9.46
CA GLY A 125 -13.25 -13.74 8.42
C GLY A 125 -13.58 -15.14 7.94
N ALA A 126 -14.76 -15.29 7.35
CA ALA A 126 -15.19 -16.54 6.72
C ALA A 126 -14.90 -16.51 5.21
N ALA A 127 -14.67 -17.69 4.63
CA ALA A 127 -14.46 -17.84 3.20
C ALA A 127 -15.67 -17.30 2.43
N LYS A 128 -15.42 -16.49 1.39
CA LYS A 128 -16.47 -15.98 0.53
C LYS A 128 -16.87 -17.01 -0.52
N TYR A 129 -18.07 -16.88 -1.06
CA TYR A 129 -18.50 -17.72 -2.17
C TYR A 129 -17.67 -17.43 -3.44
N ASP A 130 -17.30 -16.17 -3.67
CA ASP A 130 -16.50 -15.74 -4.82
C ASP A 130 -15.01 -15.54 -4.46
N ASP A 131 -14.47 -16.36 -3.56
CA ASP A 131 -13.12 -16.21 -3.02
C ASP A 131 -12.02 -16.72 -3.96
N TYR A 132 -12.04 -16.19 -5.18
CA TYR A 132 -11.15 -16.59 -6.26
C TYR A 132 -9.89 -15.72 -6.30
N HIS A 133 -9.91 -14.54 -5.69
CA HIS A 133 -8.77 -13.63 -5.65
C HIS A 133 -7.74 -14.11 -4.62
N VAL A 134 -6.54 -14.43 -5.10
CA VAL A 134 -5.49 -15.00 -4.26
C VAL A 134 -4.51 -13.93 -3.80
N VAL A 135 -3.99 -13.15 -4.74
CA VAL A 135 -3.01 -12.08 -4.50
C VAL A 135 -3.30 -10.94 -5.46
N SER A 136 -3.10 -9.71 -5.01
CA SER A 136 -3.03 -8.55 -5.90
C SER A 136 -1.77 -7.75 -5.63
N CYS A 137 -1.22 -7.14 -6.68
CA CYS A 137 -0.11 -6.22 -6.55
C CYS A 137 -0.22 -5.11 -7.58
N GLY A 138 0.30 -3.93 -7.26
CA GLY A 138 0.17 -2.76 -8.11
C GLY A 138 1.26 -1.74 -7.86
N LEU A 139 1.39 -0.84 -8.82
CA LEU A 139 2.20 0.34 -8.68
C LEU A 139 1.29 1.54 -8.84
N ASP A 140 1.54 2.61 -8.10
CA ASP A 140 0.84 3.85 -8.30
C ASP A 140 1.76 5.02 -8.01
N ALA A 141 1.51 6.14 -8.69
CA ALA A 141 2.23 7.37 -8.47
C ALA A 141 1.24 8.51 -8.30
N GLY A 142 1.54 9.40 -7.36
CA GLY A 142 0.56 10.39 -6.95
C GLY A 142 1.10 11.45 -6.02
N TRP A 143 0.17 12.30 -5.60
CA TRP A 143 0.42 13.42 -4.71
C TRP A 143 -0.22 13.15 -3.38
N GLY A 144 0.56 13.32 -2.31
CA GLY A 144 0.07 13.27 -0.95
C GLY A 144 0.29 14.57 -0.22
N TYR A 145 -0.49 14.77 0.83
CA TYR A 145 -0.34 15.87 1.75
C TYR A 145 -0.50 15.37 3.17
N ASN A 146 0.44 15.74 4.02
CA ASN A 146 0.37 15.50 5.46
C ASN A 146 0.07 16.83 6.16
N LEU A 147 -0.89 16.82 7.07
CA LEU A 147 -1.27 17.94 7.92
C LEU A 147 -1.01 17.56 9.38
N SER A 148 -0.07 18.24 10.03
CA SER A 148 0.14 18.09 11.47
C SER A 148 -1.05 18.65 12.24
N LEU A 149 -1.66 17.82 13.09
CA LEU A 149 -2.73 18.20 14.01
C LEU A 149 -2.22 18.35 15.46
N GLY A 150 -0.89 18.40 15.64
CA GLY A 150 -0.22 18.41 16.93
C GLY A 150 1.09 17.62 16.90
N LYS A 151 1.68 17.37 18.07
CA LYS A 151 2.98 16.67 18.17
C LYS A 151 2.92 15.22 17.69
N GLN A 152 1.79 14.55 17.89
CA GLN A 152 1.63 13.11 17.63
C GLN A 152 0.62 12.80 16.52
N TRP A 153 -0.38 13.66 16.31
CA TRP A 153 -1.44 13.42 15.33
C TRP A 153 -1.13 14.05 13.97
N THR A 154 -1.38 13.31 12.90
CA THR A 154 -1.23 13.76 11.51
C THR A 154 -2.45 13.32 10.72
N ALA A 155 -3.16 14.25 10.09
CA ALA A 155 -4.09 13.89 9.03
C ALA A 155 -3.31 13.75 7.72
N PHE A 156 -3.66 12.79 6.88
CA PHE A 156 -3.01 12.58 5.59
C PHE A 156 -4.04 12.39 4.49
N SER A 157 -3.67 12.84 3.29
CA SER A 157 -4.40 12.59 2.07
C SER A 157 -3.42 12.19 0.96
N TYR A 158 -3.91 11.39 0.02
CA TYR A 158 -3.18 10.97 -1.15
C TYR A 158 -4.15 10.72 -2.31
N ILE A 159 -3.77 11.21 -3.48
CA ILE A 159 -4.44 10.94 -4.74
C ILE A 159 -3.39 10.49 -5.76
N GLY A 160 -3.60 9.31 -6.33
CA GLY A 160 -2.66 8.69 -7.25
C GLY A 160 -3.35 8.08 -8.44
N LEU A 161 -2.62 8.04 -9.55
CA LEU A 161 -2.98 7.23 -10.69
C LEU A 161 -2.27 5.89 -10.54
N GLY A 162 -3.07 4.85 -10.35
CA GLY A 162 -2.64 3.47 -10.39
C GLY A 162 -2.03 3.19 -11.75
N LEU A 163 -0.74 2.91 -11.77
CA LEU A 163 -0.11 2.11 -12.81
C LEU A 163 -0.74 0.69 -12.74
N PRO A 164 -0.38 -0.25 -13.63
CA PRO A 164 -1.11 -1.51 -13.74
C PRO A 164 -1.25 -2.24 -12.39
N LYS A 165 -2.49 -2.39 -11.92
CA LYS A 165 -2.80 -3.35 -10.85
C LYS A 165 -3.00 -4.71 -11.47
N TRP A 166 -2.36 -5.71 -10.90
CA TRP A 166 -2.48 -7.10 -11.31
C TRP A 166 -3.19 -7.89 -10.22
N ASP A 167 -4.32 -8.48 -10.60
CA ASP A 167 -5.08 -9.37 -9.75
C ASP A 167 -4.86 -10.80 -10.21
N PHE A 168 -4.42 -11.66 -9.30
CA PHE A 168 -4.24 -13.08 -9.55
C PHE A 168 -5.39 -13.82 -8.91
N TYR A 169 -6.18 -14.51 -9.74
CA TYR A 169 -7.34 -15.25 -9.29
C TYR A 169 -7.36 -16.67 -9.85
N ARG A 170 -8.11 -17.54 -9.17
CA ARG A 170 -8.29 -18.94 -9.53
C ARG A 170 -9.69 -19.15 -10.07
N THR A 171 -9.81 -19.51 -11.35
CA THR A 171 -11.13 -19.63 -12.00
C THR A 171 -11.96 -20.73 -11.34
N PRO A 172 -13.23 -20.49 -10.97
CA PRO A 172 -14.08 -21.49 -10.30
C PRO A 172 -14.25 -22.79 -11.09
N ILE A 173 -14.36 -22.66 -12.41
CA ILE A 173 -14.75 -23.79 -13.29
C ILE A 173 -13.56 -24.69 -13.60
N THR A 174 -12.37 -24.13 -13.77
CA THR A 174 -11.19 -24.88 -14.25
C THR A 174 -10.08 -25.00 -13.20
N GLY A 175 -10.18 -24.28 -12.08
CA GLY A 175 -9.14 -24.17 -11.07
C GLY A 175 -7.83 -23.54 -11.57
N ARG A 176 -7.83 -22.99 -12.80
CA ARG A 176 -6.65 -22.41 -13.44
C ARG A 176 -6.35 -21.03 -12.86
N TRP A 177 -5.07 -20.68 -12.91
CA TRP A 177 -4.61 -19.35 -12.52
C TRP A 177 -4.75 -18.39 -13.68
N GLU A 178 -5.51 -17.32 -13.45
CA GLU A 178 -5.67 -16.20 -14.37
C GLU A 178 -5.07 -14.93 -13.76
N ARG A 179 -4.86 -13.93 -14.63
CA ARG A 179 -4.29 -12.65 -14.24
C ARG A 179 -5.07 -11.55 -14.94
N GLY A 180 -5.75 -10.72 -14.15
CA GLY A 180 -6.35 -9.46 -14.59
C GLY A 180 -5.32 -8.34 -14.59
N ARG A 181 -5.55 -7.31 -15.41
CA ARG A 181 -4.80 -6.06 -15.38
C ARG A 181 -5.78 -4.90 -15.45
N ASN A 182 -5.75 -4.04 -14.44
CA ASN A 182 -6.64 -2.90 -14.33
C ASN A 182 -5.86 -1.60 -14.12
N TRP A 183 -6.47 -0.50 -14.54
CA TRP A 183 -6.04 0.86 -14.19
C TRP A 183 -6.97 1.38 -13.11
N ASN A 184 -6.40 1.97 -12.06
CA ASN A 184 -7.17 2.36 -10.89
C ASN A 184 -6.84 3.80 -10.52
N LEU A 185 -7.84 4.54 -10.06
CA LEU A 185 -7.60 5.76 -9.29
C LEU A 185 -7.43 5.35 -7.82
N VAL A 186 -6.36 5.81 -7.20
CA VAL A 186 -6.08 5.56 -5.78
C VAL A 186 -6.41 6.82 -5.00
N LEU A 187 -7.26 6.68 -4.00
CA LEU A 187 -7.62 7.73 -3.05
C LEU A 187 -7.40 7.18 -1.66
N ASP A 188 -6.60 7.87 -0.88
CA ASP A 188 -6.33 7.52 0.50
C ASP A 188 -6.42 8.76 1.37
N LEU A 189 -7.16 8.63 2.46
CA LEU A 189 -7.53 9.69 3.39
C LEU A 189 -7.58 9.06 4.77
N GLY A 190 -6.90 9.66 5.74
CA GLY A 190 -6.86 9.09 7.06
C GLY A 190 -6.19 9.96 8.10
N ILE A 191 -6.05 9.38 9.28
CA ILE A 191 -5.36 9.96 10.41
C ILE A 191 -4.33 8.97 10.96
N GLY A 192 -3.19 9.52 11.37
CA GLY A 192 -2.10 8.76 11.95
C GLY A 192 -1.69 9.32 13.31
N TYR A 193 -1.24 8.42 14.17
CA TYR A 193 -0.68 8.71 15.47
C TYR A 193 0.77 8.23 15.53
N ARG A 194 1.71 9.15 15.75
CA ARG A 194 3.14 8.86 15.94
C ARG A 194 3.35 8.19 17.29
N LEU A 195 3.96 7.01 17.28
CA LEU A 195 4.31 6.22 18.46
C LEU A 195 5.63 6.69 19.09
#